data_AF-A0AAV7KTE9-F1
#
_entry.id   AF-A0AAV7KTE9-F1
#
_cell.length_a   1.000
_cell.length_b   1.000
_cell.length_c   1.000
_cell.angle_alpha   90.00
_cell.angle_beta   90.00
_cell.angle_gamma   90.00
#
_symmetry.space_group_name_H-M   'P 1'
#
loop_
_entity.id
_entity.type
_entity.pdbx_description
1 polymer ?
#
loop_
_entity_poly.entity_id
_entity_poly.type
_entity_poly.pdbx_seq_one_letter_code
_entity_poly.pdbx_strand_id
1 'polypeptide(L)'
;LADTACTNKGGKCVDYRNYKCIAGVQTAICNGDTYRRCCLPCDATCVANDKSWSANDGACTGKGGVCQVNSNYCGSSYSSGLCGGPTNRQCCMKSAADSACTSKGGQCVDYRNYKCIAGVETGICSGDTYRRCCLPCDATCIANDKSWSTNDGGCTSKGGVCQLNSNYCDGSYSSGLCGGPTQRQCCSKSSGKWATTCAGQSSNRVRGCDSHGCGHYNAPRGSRLHKGVDVICNDGSVVYAPFTGTKQGQAKPYGDGSVIDNGIKISG
;
A
#
# COMPACT_ATOMS: atom_id res chain seq x y z
N LEU A 1 -8.45 19.04 -2.35
CA LEU A 1 -9.44 19.81 -1.55
C LEU A 1 -9.03 19.68 -0.10
N ALA A 2 -8.66 20.79 0.51
CA ALA A 2 -7.37 20.89 1.18
C ALA A 2 -7.43 20.69 2.71
N ASP A 3 -6.35 20.09 3.23
CA ASP A 3 -6.00 19.97 4.65
C ASP A 3 -5.72 21.36 5.31
N THR A 4 -6.34 22.43 4.78
CA THR A 4 -6.06 23.84 5.07
C THR A 4 -6.29 24.18 6.53
N ALA A 5 -7.31 23.60 7.16
CA ALA A 5 -7.58 23.82 8.58
C ALA A 5 -6.44 23.28 9.47
N CYS A 6 -5.75 22.22 9.05
CA CYS A 6 -4.58 21.70 9.76
C CYS A 6 -3.34 22.55 9.48
N THR A 7 -3.10 22.90 8.21
CA THR A 7 -1.95 23.72 7.84
C THR A 7 -2.02 25.14 8.39
N ASN A 8 -3.22 25.73 8.54
CA ASN A 8 -3.41 27.04 9.17
C ASN A 8 -3.01 27.02 10.65
N LYS A 9 -3.04 25.85 11.29
CA LYS A 9 -2.50 25.65 12.65
C LYS A 9 -1.01 25.32 12.64
N GLY A 10 -0.32 25.36 11.50
CA GLY A 10 1.06 24.90 11.33
C GLY A 10 1.22 23.37 11.37
N GLY A 11 0.11 22.62 11.35
CA GLY A 11 0.11 21.16 11.47
C GLY A 11 0.16 20.42 10.13
N LYS A 12 0.26 19.09 10.21
CA LYS A 12 0.21 18.19 9.04
C LYS A 12 -0.80 17.06 9.26
N CYS A 13 -1.64 16.81 8.25
CA CYS A 13 -2.56 15.69 8.28
C CYS A 13 -1.85 14.37 7.98
N VAL A 14 -1.86 13.46 8.97
CA VAL A 14 -1.16 12.17 8.95
C VAL A 14 -2.13 11.04 9.31
N ASP A 15 -1.82 9.80 8.91
CA ASP A 15 -2.43 8.63 9.55
C ASP A 15 -1.86 8.51 10.97
N TYR A 16 -2.66 8.87 11.98
CA TYR A 16 -2.20 8.97 13.36
C TYR A 16 -1.80 7.62 13.97
N ARG A 17 -2.18 6.50 13.35
CA ARG A 17 -1.75 5.16 13.79
C ARG A 17 -0.28 4.91 13.52
N ASN A 18 0.26 5.58 12.51
CA ASN A 18 1.60 5.38 11.99
C ASN A 18 2.52 6.58 12.25
N TYR A 19 2.05 7.61 12.96
CA TYR A 19 2.77 8.86 13.15
C TYR A 19 2.62 9.38 14.58
N LYS A 20 3.75 9.56 15.28
CA LYS A 20 3.79 10.14 16.63
C LYS A 20 3.96 11.66 16.54
N CYS A 21 3.04 12.39 17.15
CA CYS A 21 3.07 13.85 17.24
C CYS A 21 3.45 14.28 18.66
N ILE A 22 4.52 15.06 18.81
CA ILE A 22 4.99 15.52 20.13
C ILE A 22 3.91 16.36 20.83
N ALA A 23 3.31 17.31 20.11
CA ALA A 23 2.19 18.11 20.61
C ALA A 23 0.82 17.39 20.51
N GLY A 24 0.80 16.16 19.99
CA GLY A 24 -0.40 15.36 19.83
C GLY A 24 -1.17 15.62 18.55
N VAL A 25 -2.35 14.99 18.46
CA VAL A 25 -3.21 15.05 17.28
C VAL A 25 -4.57 15.63 17.60
N GLN A 26 -5.20 16.25 16.60
CA GLN A 26 -6.57 16.74 16.66
C GLN A 26 -7.45 16.05 15.62
N THR A 27 -8.64 15.62 16.03
CA THR A 27 -9.66 14.96 15.19
C THR A 27 -10.47 15.98 14.38
N ALA A 28 -11.15 15.52 13.33
CA ALA A 28 -12.12 16.29 12.54
C ALA A 28 -11.57 17.57 11.86
N ILE A 29 -10.26 17.67 11.65
CA ILE A 29 -9.62 18.78 10.91
C ILE A 29 -9.15 18.35 9.52
N CYS A 30 -8.78 17.08 9.36
CA CYS A 30 -8.24 16.55 8.12
C CYS A 30 -9.35 15.94 7.27
N ASN A 31 -9.28 16.16 5.95
CA ASN A 31 -10.14 15.44 5.03
C ASN A 31 -9.61 14.00 4.87
N GLY A 32 -10.52 13.02 4.82
CA GLY A 32 -10.19 11.62 4.64
C GLY A 32 -10.97 10.71 5.58
N ASP A 33 -10.40 9.54 5.84
CA ASP A 33 -10.95 8.57 6.79
C ASP A 33 -10.79 9.03 8.25
N THR A 34 -11.33 8.23 9.17
CA THR A 34 -11.25 8.47 10.62
C THR A 34 -9.84 8.34 11.21
N TYR A 35 -8.88 7.84 10.43
CA TYR A 35 -7.48 7.70 10.81
C TYR A 35 -6.64 8.92 10.40
N ARG A 36 -7.11 9.77 9.48
CA ARG A 36 -6.44 11.05 9.21
C ARG A 36 -6.72 12.05 10.32
N ARG A 37 -5.66 12.41 11.06
CA ARG A 37 -5.71 13.44 12.11
C ARG A 37 -4.67 14.51 11.89
N CYS A 38 -4.92 15.70 12.43
CA CYS A 38 -4.00 16.82 12.32
C CYS A 38 -2.93 16.68 13.39
N CYS A 39 -1.69 16.40 12.97
CA CYS A 39 -0.51 16.47 13.82
C CYS A 39 -0.20 17.92 14.14
N LEU A 40 -0.33 18.32 15.41
CA LEU A 40 -0.11 19.71 15.82
C LEU A 40 1.38 20.05 15.80
N PRO A 41 1.77 21.28 15.41
CA PRO A 41 3.16 21.67 15.45
C PRO A 41 3.68 21.70 16.89
N CYS A 42 4.98 21.45 17.02
CA CYS A 42 5.70 21.53 18.28
C CYS A 42 6.83 22.53 18.07
N ASP A 43 6.71 23.69 18.71
CA ASP A 43 7.74 24.73 18.67
C ASP A 43 9.00 24.34 19.48
N ALA A 44 10.00 25.21 19.50
CA ALA A 44 11.26 24.95 20.21
C ALA A 44 11.06 24.67 21.71
N THR A 45 10.11 25.36 22.36
CA THR A 45 9.80 25.16 23.78
C THR A 45 9.14 23.81 24.01
N CYS A 46 8.18 23.43 23.15
CA CYS A 46 7.55 22.12 23.18
C CYS A 46 8.58 20.97 23.01
N VAL A 47 9.52 21.10 22.07
CA VAL A 47 10.59 20.11 21.86
C VAL A 47 11.54 20.04 23.06
N ALA A 48 11.94 21.20 23.60
CA ALA A 48 12.82 21.26 24.78
C ALA A 48 12.16 20.62 26.02
N ASN A 49 10.86 20.86 26.20
CA ASN A 49 10.07 20.27 27.26
C ASN A 49 9.98 18.75 27.13
N ASP A 50 9.63 18.20 25.95
CA ASP A 50 9.58 16.75 25.76
C ASP A 50 10.93 16.08 26.01
N LYS A 51 12.03 16.73 25.61
CA LYS A 51 13.39 16.27 25.91
C LYS A 51 13.73 16.32 27.41
N SER A 52 13.28 17.34 28.12
CA SER A 52 13.48 17.43 29.57
C SER A 52 12.67 16.37 30.31
N TRP A 53 11.41 16.18 29.92
CA TRP A 53 10.51 15.19 30.53
C TRP A 53 10.98 13.76 30.30
N SER A 54 11.60 13.46 29.16
CA SER A 54 12.05 12.11 28.83
C SER A 54 13.15 11.57 29.76
N ALA A 55 13.84 12.43 30.51
CA ALA A 55 14.75 12.02 31.58
C ALA A 55 14.05 11.20 32.68
N ASN A 56 12.74 11.35 32.85
CA ASN A 56 11.93 10.66 33.85
C ASN A 56 11.02 9.56 33.26
N ASP A 57 11.28 9.11 32.03
CA ASP A 57 10.46 8.07 31.38
C ASP A 57 10.82 6.64 31.77
N GLY A 58 11.82 6.46 32.65
CA GLY A 58 12.38 5.16 33.04
C GLY A 58 11.35 4.14 33.52
N ALA A 59 10.32 4.59 34.25
CA ALA A 59 9.26 3.70 34.73
C ALA A 59 8.37 3.15 33.59
N CYS A 60 8.14 3.95 32.54
CA CYS A 60 7.41 3.53 31.35
C CYS A 60 8.29 2.66 30.43
N THR A 61 9.51 3.11 30.14
CA THR A 61 10.43 2.41 29.22
C THR A 61 10.90 1.09 29.79
N GLY A 62 11.09 0.98 31.11
CA GLY A 62 11.38 -0.27 31.81
C GLY A 62 10.26 -1.32 31.68
N LYS A 63 9.02 -0.89 31.39
CA LYS A 63 7.89 -1.78 31.07
C LYS A 63 7.70 -1.99 29.56
N GLY A 64 8.65 -1.54 28.75
CA GLY A 64 8.60 -1.61 27.29
C GLY A 64 7.57 -0.66 26.65
N GLY A 65 7.03 0.29 27.42
CA GLY A 65 6.09 1.30 26.93
C GLY A 65 6.78 2.52 26.32
N VAL A 66 5.98 3.40 25.70
CA VAL A 66 6.44 4.65 25.11
C VAL A 66 5.67 5.82 25.70
N CYS A 67 6.40 6.79 26.26
CA CYS A 67 5.80 8.04 26.71
C CYS A 67 5.41 8.93 25.52
N GLN A 68 4.14 9.30 25.48
CA GLN A 68 3.57 10.16 24.45
C GLN A 68 2.32 10.87 24.98
N VAL A 69 1.93 11.97 24.36
CA VAL A 69 0.64 12.59 24.70
C VAL A 69 -0.51 11.67 24.31
N ASN A 70 -1.51 11.55 25.18
CA ASN A 70 -2.58 10.55 25.14
C ASN A 70 -3.58 10.73 23.99
N SER A 71 -3.48 11.85 23.25
CA SER A 71 -4.21 12.04 22.00
C SER A 71 -3.61 11.22 20.84
N ASN A 72 -2.33 10.85 20.90
CA ASN A 72 -1.70 9.95 19.92
C ASN A 72 -2.33 8.56 19.97
N TYR A 73 -2.19 7.84 18.85
CA TYR A 73 -2.59 6.44 18.81
C TYR A 73 -1.76 5.62 19.81
N CYS A 74 -2.46 4.84 20.63
CA CYS A 74 -1.86 3.76 21.39
C CYS A 74 -2.53 2.47 20.96
N GLY A 75 -1.76 1.51 20.43
CA GLY A 75 -2.29 0.21 20.00
C GLY A 75 -2.74 -0.71 21.14
N SER A 76 -2.75 -0.19 22.38
CA SER A 76 -3.08 -0.86 23.63
C SER A 76 -3.68 0.18 24.58
N SER A 77 -3.39 0.09 25.89
CA SER A 77 -3.83 1.04 26.90
C SER A 77 -2.76 2.06 27.28
N TYR A 78 -3.22 3.22 27.73
CA TYR A 78 -2.39 4.19 28.44
C TYR A 78 -2.34 3.85 29.93
N SER A 79 -1.17 4.04 30.53
CA SER A 79 -0.95 4.01 31.98
C SER A 79 -0.46 5.38 32.45
N SER A 80 -1.17 5.97 33.39
CA SER A 80 -0.86 7.27 33.98
C SER A 80 0.28 7.18 35.00
N GLY A 81 1.03 8.28 35.18
CA GLY A 81 2.02 8.42 36.26
C GLY A 81 3.36 7.69 36.02
N LEU A 82 3.57 7.11 34.83
CA LEU A 82 4.83 6.42 34.48
C LEU A 82 5.76 7.27 33.60
N CYS A 83 5.30 8.43 33.13
CA CYS A 83 6.02 9.32 32.24
C CYS A 83 6.31 10.64 32.95
N GLY A 84 7.46 11.25 32.62
CA GLY A 84 7.72 12.63 33.02
C GLY A 84 6.80 13.61 32.30
N GLY A 85 6.63 14.79 32.87
CA GLY A 85 5.91 15.90 32.24
C GLY A 85 4.43 15.98 32.59
N PRO A 86 3.59 16.55 31.70
CA PRO A 86 2.19 16.88 31.99
C PRO A 86 1.30 15.63 32.07
N THR A 87 0.12 15.75 32.70
CA THR A 87 -0.82 14.63 32.94
C THR A 87 -1.37 13.97 31.67
N ASN A 88 -1.36 14.70 30.55
CA ASN A 88 -1.73 14.16 29.25
C ASN A 88 -0.58 13.39 28.58
N ARG A 89 0.67 13.45 29.08
CA ARG A 89 1.79 12.61 28.64
C ARG A 89 1.76 11.32 29.45
N GLN A 90 1.28 10.25 28.81
CA GLN A 90 1.00 8.97 29.45
C GLN A 90 1.81 7.86 28.79
N CYS A 91 2.02 6.77 29.53
CA CYS A 91 2.77 5.63 29.02
C CYS A 91 1.85 4.80 28.14
N CYS A 92 2.05 4.83 26.82
CA CYS A 92 1.42 3.87 25.94
C CYS A 92 2.09 2.52 26.16
N MET A 93 1.35 1.60 26.79
CA MET A 93 1.87 0.28 27.11
C MET A 93 1.98 -0.54 25.84
N LYS A 94 3.06 -1.32 25.74
CA LYS A 94 3.13 -2.36 24.72
C LYS A 94 2.13 -3.45 25.09
N SER A 95 1.32 -3.88 24.15
CA SER A 95 0.42 -4.99 24.39
C SER A 95 1.20 -6.29 24.57
N ALA A 96 0.63 -7.27 25.28
CA ALA A 96 1.23 -8.60 25.39
C ALA A 96 1.49 -9.25 24.02
N ALA A 97 0.63 -8.97 23.03
CA ALA A 97 0.83 -9.40 21.65
C ALA A 97 2.07 -8.71 21.04
N ASP A 98 2.18 -7.38 21.06
CA ASP A 98 3.34 -6.67 20.51
C ASP A 98 4.65 -7.10 21.21
N SER A 99 4.61 -7.43 22.50
CA SER A 99 5.73 -8.01 23.23
C SER A 99 6.13 -9.37 22.65
N ALA A 100 5.18 -10.27 22.36
CA ALA A 100 5.46 -11.56 21.74
C ALA A 100 6.18 -11.43 20.39
N CYS A 101 5.78 -10.47 19.54
CA CYS A 101 6.52 -10.17 18.30
C CYS A 101 7.96 -9.72 18.58
N THR A 102 8.15 -8.79 19.52
CA THR A 102 9.50 -8.27 19.80
C THR A 102 10.39 -9.23 20.58
N SER A 103 9.82 -10.16 21.36
CA SER A 103 10.56 -11.27 21.95
C SER A 103 11.12 -12.22 20.89
N LYS A 104 10.51 -12.29 19.71
CA LYS A 104 11.06 -12.97 18.53
C LYS A 104 12.07 -12.13 17.75
N GLY A 105 12.40 -10.91 18.21
CA GLY A 105 13.22 -9.93 17.49
C GLY A 105 12.51 -9.26 16.31
N GLY A 106 11.19 -9.46 16.16
CA GLY A 106 10.40 -8.89 15.08
C GLY A 106 9.88 -7.49 15.37
N GLN A 107 9.20 -6.90 14.40
CA GLN A 107 8.53 -5.61 14.55
C GLN A 107 7.09 -5.67 14.03
N CYS A 108 6.13 -5.20 14.84
CA CYS A 108 4.74 -5.05 14.39
C CYS A 108 4.63 -3.91 13.38
N VAL A 109 4.23 -4.23 12.15
CA VAL A 109 4.09 -3.29 11.03
C VAL A 109 2.72 -3.47 10.37
N ASP A 110 2.26 -2.44 9.65
CA ASP A 110 1.18 -2.62 8.68
C ASP A 110 1.74 -3.40 7.48
N TYR A 111 1.46 -4.70 7.40
CA TYR A 111 2.09 -5.59 6.42
C TYR A 111 1.74 -5.25 4.96
N ARG A 112 0.75 -4.39 4.72
CA ARG A 112 0.42 -3.90 3.37
C ARG A 112 1.46 -2.93 2.84
N ASN A 113 2.16 -2.24 3.74
CA ASN A 113 3.13 -1.19 3.42
C ASN A 113 4.58 -1.64 3.60
N TYR A 114 4.80 -2.86 4.10
CA TYR A 114 6.13 -3.38 4.46
C TYR A 114 6.33 -4.80 3.92
N LYS A 115 7.41 -4.99 3.15
CA LYS A 115 7.88 -6.32 2.74
C LYS A 115 8.88 -6.85 3.77
N CYS A 116 8.56 -7.98 4.38
CA CYS A 116 9.40 -8.67 5.35
C CYS A 116 10.13 -9.83 4.67
N ILE A 117 11.48 -9.80 4.69
CA ILE A 117 12.31 -10.82 4.02
C ILE A 117 12.05 -12.21 4.63
N ALA A 118 12.01 -12.29 5.96
CA ALA A 118 11.67 -13.51 6.70
C ALA A 118 10.14 -13.74 6.81
N GLY A 119 9.33 -12.91 6.16
CA GLY A 119 7.88 -13.03 6.16
C GLY A 119 7.22 -12.39 7.38
N VAL A 120 5.90 -12.57 7.48
CA VAL A 120 5.10 -12.04 8.58
C VAL A 120 4.37 -13.14 9.34
N GLU A 121 4.11 -12.87 10.61
CA GLU A 121 3.32 -13.73 11.50
C GLU A 121 2.09 -12.97 12.03
N THR A 122 0.94 -13.64 12.06
CA THR A 122 -0.36 -13.09 12.49
C THR A 122 -0.63 -13.37 13.96
N GLY A 123 -1.45 -12.53 14.61
CA GLY A 123 -1.96 -12.79 15.97
C GLY A 123 -1.00 -12.49 17.11
N ILE A 124 0.23 -12.09 16.80
CA ILE A 124 1.24 -11.65 17.79
C ILE A 124 1.53 -10.14 17.67
N CYS A 125 0.58 -9.39 17.14
CA CYS A 125 0.57 -7.93 17.18
C CYS A 125 -0.86 -7.50 17.54
N SER A 126 -0.99 -6.53 18.44
CA SER A 126 -2.27 -5.89 18.72
C SER A 126 -2.65 -4.91 17.63
N GLY A 127 -3.87 -4.40 17.68
CA GLY A 127 -4.41 -3.48 16.68
C GLY A 127 -5.29 -4.20 15.68
N ASP A 128 -5.37 -3.64 14.47
CA ASP A 128 -6.20 -4.19 13.40
C ASP A 128 -5.58 -5.43 12.73
N THR A 129 -6.34 -6.06 11.84
CA THR A 129 -5.94 -7.26 11.10
C THR A 129 -4.80 -7.03 10.10
N TYR A 130 -4.42 -5.76 9.87
CA TYR A 130 -3.30 -5.38 9.03
C TYR A 130 -2.00 -5.22 9.84
N ARG A 131 -2.05 -5.17 11.17
CA ARG A 131 -0.83 -5.25 11.98
C ARG A 131 -0.34 -6.69 12.10
N ARG A 132 0.82 -6.97 11.52
CA ARG A 132 1.47 -8.28 11.60
C ARG A 132 2.92 -8.14 12.04
N CYS A 133 3.46 -9.20 12.62
CA CYS A 133 4.85 -9.21 13.07
C CYS A 133 5.76 -9.49 11.87
N CYS A 134 6.53 -8.49 11.47
CA CYS A 134 7.63 -8.63 10.54
C CYS A 134 8.75 -9.39 11.24
N LEU A 135 9.04 -10.62 10.81
CA LEU A 135 10.05 -11.46 11.44
C LEU A 135 11.46 -10.94 11.13
N PRO A 136 12.42 -11.04 12.08
CA PRO A 136 13.78 -10.64 11.81
C PRO A 136 14.43 -11.55 10.78
N CYS A 137 15.32 -10.98 9.99
CA CYS A 137 16.11 -11.68 8.99
C CYS A 137 17.58 -11.53 9.37
N ASP A 138 18.18 -12.61 9.87
CA ASP A 138 19.60 -12.65 10.23
C ASP A 138 20.51 -12.66 8.98
N ALA A 139 21.83 -12.72 9.20
CA ALA A 139 22.81 -12.73 8.12
C ALA A 139 22.61 -13.89 7.13
N THR A 140 22.21 -15.06 7.62
CA THR A 140 21.94 -16.25 6.79
C THR A 140 20.68 -16.03 5.95
N CYS A 141 19.62 -15.51 6.54
CA CYS A 141 18.39 -15.14 5.86
C CYS A 141 18.65 -14.12 4.73
N ILE A 142 19.44 -13.08 5.00
CA ILE A 142 19.81 -12.06 4.01
C ILE A 142 20.65 -12.67 2.87
N ALA A 143 21.64 -13.50 3.21
CA ALA A 143 22.49 -14.17 2.22
C ALA A 143 21.67 -15.12 1.33
N ASN A 144 20.71 -15.84 1.91
CA ASN A 144 19.79 -16.71 1.21
C ASN A 144 18.88 -15.92 0.26
N ASP A 145 18.21 -14.86 0.72
CA ASP A 145 17.35 -14.04 -0.15
C ASP A 145 18.13 -13.45 -1.33
N LYS A 146 19.37 -12.99 -1.09
CA LYS A 146 20.29 -12.52 -2.14
C LYS A 146 20.65 -13.64 -3.12
N SER A 147 20.99 -14.83 -2.63
CA SER A 147 21.30 -15.98 -3.48
C SER A 147 20.10 -16.37 -4.35
N TRP A 148 18.91 -16.48 -3.76
CA TRP A 148 17.68 -16.83 -4.45
C TRP A 148 17.28 -15.80 -5.50
N SER A 149 17.54 -14.52 -5.25
CA SER A 149 17.20 -13.42 -6.16
C SER A 149 17.86 -13.52 -7.53
N THR A 150 18.97 -14.28 -7.65
CA THR A 150 19.63 -14.56 -8.94
C THR A 150 18.73 -15.34 -9.91
N ASN A 151 17.72 -16.05 -9.41
CA ASN A 151 16.77 -16.85 -10.19
C ASN A 151 15.35 -16.26 -10.21
N ASP A 152 15.18 -14.97 -9.90
CA ASP A 152 13.86 -14.30 -9.90
C ASP A 152 13.41 -13.82 -11.29
N GLY A 153 14.22 -14.08 -12.34
CA GLY A 153 13.99 -13.60 -13.71
C GLY A 153 12.61 -13.93 -14.29
N GLY A 154 12.07 -15.11 -13.97
CA GLY A 154 10.73 -15.52 -14.41
C GLY A 154 9.59 -14.68 -13.81
N CYS A 155 9.80 -14.14 -12.61
CA CYS A 155 8.85 -13.24 -11.96
C CYS A 155 9.06 -11.79 -12.37
N THR A 156 10.31 -11.31 -12.36
CA THR A 156 10.64 -9.90 -12.63
C THR A 156 10.34 -9.53 -14.09
N SER A 157 10.50 -10.45 -15.05
CA SER A 157 10.09 -10.24 -16.45
C SER A 157 8.58 -10.02 -16.64
N LYS A 158 7.76 -10.44 -15.67
CA LYS A 158 6.30 -10.20 -15.64
C LYS A 158 5.92 -8.97 -14.80
N GLY A 159 6.89 -8.17 -14.36
CA GLY A 159 6.67 -7.03 -13.47
C GLY A 159 6.27 -7.44 -12.05
N GLY A 160 6.48 -8.71 -11.67
CA GLY A 160 6.20 -9.20 -10.32
C GLY A 160 7.38 -9.01 -9.36
N VAL A 161 7.09 -9.21 -8.07
CA VAL A 161 8.09 -9.19 -6.99
C VAL A 161 8.11 -10.55 -6.30
N CYS A 162 9.28 -11.16 -6.23
CA CYS A 162 9.49 -12.37 -5.44
C CYS A 162 9.54 -12.05 -3.95
N GLN A 163 8.65 -12.68 -3.21
CA GLN A 163 8.52 -12.50 -1.76
C GLN A 163 7.89 -13.74 -1.12
N LEU A 164 8.08 -13.94 0.18
CA LEU A 164 7.37 -14.99 0.90
C LEU A 164 5.86 -14.74 0.82
N ASN A 165 5.09 -15.81 0.62
CA ASN A 165 3.63 -15.77 0.43
C ASN A 165 2.85 -15.41 1.70
N SER A 166 3.52 -15.26 2.84
CA SER A 166 2.97 -14.65 4.04
C SER A 166 2.85 -13.12 3.94
N ASN A 167 3.67 -12.46 3.11
CA ASN A 167 3.61 -11.01 2.90
C ASN A 167 2.31 -10.59 2.20
N TYR A 168 2.00 -9.29 2.25
CA TYR A 168 0.91 -8.74 1.47
C TYR A 168 1.22 -8.80 -0.02
N CYS A 169 0.24 -9.20 -0.82
CA CYS A 169 0.30 -9.15 -2.27
C CYS A 169 -0.91 -8.39 -2.80
N ASP A 170 -0.65 -7.25 -3.48
CA ASP A 170 -1.65 -6.48 -4.20
C ASP A 170 -1.99 -7.16 -5.55
N GLY A 171 -2.43 -8.42 -5.48
CA GLY A 171 -2.59 -9.27 -6.66
C GLY A 171 -2.65 -10.76 -6.30
N SER A 172 -1.94 -11.57 -7.07
CA SER A 172 -1.94 -13.02 -6.92
C SER A 172 -0.53 -13.59 -6.89
N TYR A 173 -0.35 -14.61 -6.05
CA TYR A 173 0.87 -15.40 -6.05
C TYR A 173 0.88 -16.43 -7.18
N SER A 174 2.03 -16.54 -7.84
CA SER A 174 2.33 -17.61 -8.80
C SER A 174 3.58 -18.36 -8.35
N SER A 175 3.49 -19.68 -8.25
CA SER A 175 4.60 -20.57 -7.89
C SER A 175 5.57 -20.79 -9.05
N GLY A 176 6.81 -21.19 -8.74
CA GLY A 176 7.79 -21.65 -9.75
C GLY A 176 8.45 -20.55 -10.59
N LEU A 177 8.23 -19.27 -10.26
CA LEU A 177 8.80 -18.12 -10.97
C LEU A 177 9.89 -17.39 -10.16
N CYS A 178 10.11 -17.80 -8.91
CA CYS A 178 11.08 -17.22 -7.99
C CYS A 178 12.09 -18.29 -7.57
N GLY A 179 13.33 -17.85 -7.32
CA GLY A 179 14.31 -18.70 -6.68
C GLY A 179 13.98 -18.91 -5.20
N GLY A 180 14.57 -19.97 -4.63
CA GLY A 180 14.51 -20.25 -3.20
C GLY A 180 13.36 -21.20 -2.81
N PRO A 181 12.87 -21.11 -1.57
CA PRO A 181 11.91 -22.05 -1.01
C PRO A 181 10.52 -21.89 -1.63
N THR A 182 9.66 -22.91 -1.52
CA THR A 182 8.33 -22.94 -2.15
C THR A 182 7.38 -21.85 -1.66
N GLN A 183 7.63 -21.30 -0.47
CA GLN A 183 6.92 -20.16 0.08
C GLN A 183 7.31 -18.84 -0.60
N ARG A 184 8.48 -18.75 -1.25
CA ARG A 184 8.93 -17.57 -1.99
C ARG A 184 8.30 -17.62 -3.38
N GLN A 185 7.24 -16.86 -3.55
CA GLN A 185 6.38 -16.91 -4.73
C GLN A 185 6.33 -15.54 -5.42
N CYS A 186 5.99 -15.55 -6.70
CA CYS A 186 5.90 -14.33 -7.47
C CYS A 186 4.59 -13.63 -7.13
N CYS A 187 4.66 -12.54 -6.37
CA CYS A 187 3.55 -11.61 -6.25
C CYS A 187 3.55 -10.73 -7.49
N SER A 188 2.59 -10.97 -8.37
CA SER A 188 2.33 -10.08 -9.50
C SER A 188 1.02 -9.39 -9.22
N LYS A 189 0.95 -8.09 -9.54
CA LYS A 189 -0.36 -7.47 -9.69
C LYS A 189 -1.14 -8.37 -10.61
N SER A 190 -2.32 -8.81 -10.16
CA SER A 190 -3.23 -9.47 -11.08
C SER A 190 -3.30 -8.53 -12.27
N SER A 191 -3.03 -9.03 -13.47
CA SER A 191 -3.40 -8.31 -14.69
C SER A 191 -4.92 -8.19 -14.56
N GLY A 192 -5.35 -7.13 -13.88
CA GLY A 192 -6.70 -7.04 -13.37
C GLY A 192 -7.60 -7.28 -14.57
N LYS A 193 -8.64 -8.09 -14.40
CA LYS A 193 -9.72 -8.11 -15.39
C LYS A 193 -10.00 -6.65 -15.70
N TRP A 194 -9.82 -6.27 -16.96
CA TRP A 194 -10.03 -4.88 -17.36
C TRP A 194 -11.37 -4.43 -16.79
N ALA A 195 -11.39 -3.26 -16.15
CA ALA A 195 -12.64 -2.62 -15.81
C ALA A 195 -13.52 -2.56 -17.06
N THR A 196 -14.84 -2.62 -16.89
CA THR A 196 -15.75 -2.49 -18.01
C THR A 196 -15.52 -1.13 -18.67
N THR A 197 -15.10 -1.13 -19.94
CA THR A 197 -14.62 0.07 -20.62
C THR A 197 -15.75 0.92 -21.18
N CYS A 198 -16.92 0.35 -21.45
CA CYS A 198 -18.03 1.09 -22.04
C CYS A 198 -19.14 1.38 -21.01
N ALA A 199 -19.55 2.64 -20.89
CA ALA A 199 -20.68 3.03 -20.07
C ALA A 199 -21.98 2.32 -20.49
N GLY A 200 -22.72 1.81 -19.49
CA GLY A 200 -23.96 1.08 -19.69
C GLY A 200 -23.80 -0.42 -20.00
N GLN A 201 -22.57 -0.92 -20.14
CA GLN A 201 -22.29 -2.36 -20.28
C GLN A 201 -21.98 -2.98 -18.91
N SER A 202 -22.39 -4.23 -18.69
CA SER A 202 -22.05 -4.98 -17.47
C SER A 202 -20.70 -5.69 -17.55
N SER A 203 -20.15 -5.85 -18.76
CA SER A 203 -18.86 -6.52 -19.01
C SER A 203 -18.28 -6.13 -20.38
N ASN A 204 -16.98 -6.34 -20.56
CA ASN A 204 -16.31 -6.19 -21.85
C ASN A 204 -16.62 -7.38 -22.76
N ARG A 205 -17.62 -7.22 -23.63
CA ARG A 205 -17.99 -8.22 -24.64
C ARG A 205 -17.24 -7.95 -25.94
N VAL A 206 -16.60 -8.98 -26.47
CA VAL A 206 -15.94 -8.91 -27.78
C VAL A 206 -16.99 -8.93 -28.89
N ARG A 207 -16.88 -8.01 -29.85
CA ARG A 207 -17.74 -8.00 -31.04
C ARG A 207 -17.54 -9.28 -31.85
N GLY A 208 -18.66 -9.87 -32.28
CA GLY A 208 -18.67 -11.03 -33.17
C GLY A 208 -18.22 -10.68 -34.59
N CYS A 209 -18.81 -11.35 -35.59
CA CYS A 209 -18.59 -11.05 -37.00
C CYS A 209 -19.83 -10.39 -37.60
N ASP A 210 -19.61 -9.41 -38.48
CA ASP A 210 -20.65 -8.83 -39.32
C ASP A 210 -20.09 -8.54 -40.73
N SER A 211 -20.83 -7.79 -41.56
CA SER A 211 -20.48 -7.47 -42.94
C SER A 211 -19.13 -6.72 -43.09
N HIS A 212 -18.60 -6.15 -42.01
CA HIS A 212 -17.32 -5.42 -42.01
C HIS A 212 -16.17 -6.26 -41.40
N GLY A 213 -16.42 -7.50 -40.99
CA GLY A 213 -15.43 -8.42 -40.44
C GLY A 213 -15.69 -8.80 -38.98
N CYS A 214 -14.68 -9.40 -38.35
CA CYS A 214 -14.77 -9.94 -36.98
C CYS A 214 -13.94 -9.14 -35.97
N GLY A 215 -14.43 -9.04 -34.73
CA GLY A 215 -13.84 -8.22 -33.68
C GLY A 215 -12.80 -8.89 -32.77
N HIS A 216 -12.59 -10.20 -32.87
CA HIS A 216 -11.65 -10.91 -32.00
C HIS A 216 -10.17 -10.68 -32.37
N TYR A 217 -9.28 -10.96 -31.42
CA TYR A 217 -7.84 -10.89 -31.65
C TYR A 217 -7.40 -11.83 -32.78
N ASN A 218 -6.50 -11.35 -33.64
CA ASN A 218 -6.07 -11.99 -34.87
C ASN A 218 -7.19 -12.27 -35.89
N ALA A 219 -8.33 -11.58 -35.83
CA ALA A 219 -9.32 -11.65 -36.90
C ALA A 219 -8.69 -11.23 -38.26
N PRO A 220 -9.03 -11.92 -39.37
CA PRO A 220 -8.51 -11.57 -40.70
C PRO A 220 -8.88 -10.13 -41.13
N ARG A 221 -7.95 -9.46 -41.81
CA ARG A 221 -8.09 -8.12 -42.43
C ARG A 221 -7.37 -8.11 -43.79
N GLY A 222 -7.84 -8.94 -44.72
CA GLY A 222 -7.16 -9.19 -45.99
C GLY A 222 -5.80 -9.84 -45.75
N SER A 223 -4.70 -9.18 -46.16
CA SER A 223 -3.33 -9.65 -45.92
C SER A 223 -2.81 -9.42 -44.49
N ARG A 224 -3.58 -8.76 -43.63
CA ARG A 224 -3.18 -8.42 -42.25
C ARG A 224 -4.07 -9.13 -41.21
N LEU A 225 -3.60 -9.13 -39.97
CA LEU A 225 -4.35 -9.63 -38.81
C LEU A 225 -4.69 -8.46 -37.87
N HIS A 226 -5.88 -8.50 -37.28
CA HIS A 226 -6.29 -7.55 -36.27
C HIS A 226 -5.50 -7.78 -34.96
N LYS A 227 -4.55 -6.89 -34.63
CA LYS A 227 -3.73 -6.97 -33.41
C LYS A 227 -4.38 -6.31 -32.18
N GLY A 228 -5.70 -6.17 -32.21
CA GLY A 228 -6.53 -5.63 -31.14
C GLY A 228 -7.78 -6.48 -30.95
N VAL A 229 -8.69 -5.98 -30.12
CA VAL A 229 -10.02 -6.57 -29.91
C VAL A 229 -11.05 -5.45 -29.98
N ASP A 230 -12.13 -5.66 -30.71
CA ASP A 230 -13.26 -4.75 -30.77
C ASP A 230 -14.18 -5.05 -29.57
N VAL A 231 -14.24 -4.14 -28.59
CA VAL A 231 -15.17 -4.24 -27.47
C VAL A 231 -16.48 -3.57 -27.85
N ILE A 232 -17.60 -4.26 -27.67
CA ILE A 232 -18.94 -3.73 -27.98
C ILE A 232 -19.22 -2.51 -27.10
N CYS A 233 -19.60 -1.40 -27.73
CA CYS A 233 -20.01 -0.18 -27.08
C CYS A 233 -21.10 0.51 -27.90
N ASN A 234 -22.04 1.19 -27.24
CA ASN A 234 -23.08 1.95 -27.93
C ASN A 234 -22.51 3.29 -28.42
N ASP A 235 -22.98 3.77 -29.56
CA ASP A 235 -22.56 5.06 -30.10
C ASP A 235 -22.83 6.20 -29.11
N GLY A 236 -21.83 7.07 -28.92
CA GLY A 236 -21.89 8.17 -27.97
C GLY A 236 -21.65 7.80 -26.50
N SER A 237 -21.46 6.52 -26.16
CA SER A 237 -21.12 6.11 -24.79
C SER A 237 -19.77 6.64 -24.31
N VAL A 238 -19.69 6.97 -23.02
CA VAL A 238 -18.42 7.29 -22.35
C VAL A 238 -17.55 6.04 -22.24
N VAL A 239 -16.26 6.16 -22.57
CA VAL A 239 -15.27 5.10 -22.42
C VAL A 239 -14.40 5.33 -21.19
N TYR A 240 -14.37 4.35 -20.28
CA TYR A 240 -13.54 4.34 -19.08
C TYR A 240 -12.19 3.66 -19.33
N ALA A 241 -11.18 4.08 -18.56
CA ALA A 241 -9.88 3.41 -18.58
C ALA A 241 -10.02 1.95 -18.07
N PRO A 242 -9.49 0.95 -18.80
CA PRO A 242 -9.57 -0.45 -18.39
C PRO A 242 -8.76 -0.78 -17.14
N PHE A 243 -7.79 0.06 -16.78
CA PHE A 243 -6.94 -0.08 -15.62
C PHE A 243 -6.41 1.30 -15.20
N THR A 244 -5.97 1.40 -13.94
CA THR A 244 -5.23 2.58 -13.46
C THR A 244 -3.88 2.65 -14.17
N GLY A 245 -3.53 3.82 -14.71
CA GLY A 245 -2.28 4.01 -15.42
C GLY A 245 -2.06 5.45 -15.88
N THR A 246 -1.06 5.64 -16.73
CA THR A 246 -0.65 6.95 -17.27
C THR A 246 -1.05 7.09 -18.73
N LYS A 247 -1.62 8.23 -19.11
CA LYS A 247 -1.86 8.61 -20.50
C LYS A 247 -0.52 8.95 -21.16
N GLN A 248 -0.13 8.17 -22.17
CA GLN A 248 1.12 8.32 -22.91
C GLN A 248 0.97 9.29 -24.10
N GLY A 249 -0.25 9.45 -24.62
CA GLY A 249 -0.52 10.37 -25.74
C GLY A 249 -1.68 9.92 -26.61
N GLN A 250 -1.87 10.62 -27.72
CA GLN A 250 -2.80 10.20 -28.77
C GLN A 250 -2.20 9.01 -29.54
N ALA A 251 -3.03 8.02 -29.85
CA ALA A 251 -2.69 6.92 -30.73
C ALA A 251 -3.39 7.10 -32.08
N LYS A 252 -2.62 7.01 -33.17
CA LYS A 252 -3.10 7.06 -34.56
C LYS A 252 -2.82 5.70 -35.20
N PRO A 253 -3.74 4.72 -35.14
CA PRO A 253 -3.49 3.36 -35.61
C PRO A 253 -3.11 3.27 -37.08
N TYR A 254 -3.61 4.16 -37.93
CA TYR A 254 -3.32 4.18 -39.37
C TYR A 254 -2.54 5.42 -39.79
N GLY A 255 -2.72 6.56 -39.11
CA GLY A 255 -2.03 7.81 -39.44
C GLY A 255 -2.51 8.44 -40.75
N ASP A 256 -3.68 8.03 -41.25
CA ASP A 256 -4.28 8.49 -42.50
C ASP A 256 -5.27 9.64 -42.31
N GLY A 257 -5.50 10.08 -41.06
CA GLY A 257 -6.43 11.17 -40.75
C GLY A 257 -7.89 10.72 -40.70
N SER A 258 -8.16 9.42 -40.76
CA SER A 258 -9.50 8.86 -40.56
C SER A 258 -9.98 9.06 -39.12
N VAL A 259 -11.29 8.87 -38.91
CA VAL A 259 -11.90 8.95 -37.56
C VAL A 259 -11.33 7.91 -36.58
N ILE A 260 -10.65 6.88 -37.08
CA ILE A 260 -10.03 5.80 -36.29
C ILE A 260 -8.71 6.24 -35.65
N ASP A 261 -8.11 7.35 -36.12
CA ASP A 261 -6.89 7.95 -35.56
C ASP A 261 -7.11 8.81 -34.30
N ASN A 262 -8.24 8.61 -33.63
CA ASN A 262 -8.61 9.29 -32.38
C ASN A 262 -8.36 8.43 -31.13
N GLY A 263 -7.44 7.47 -31.20
CA GLY A 263 -7.09 6.59 -30.10
C GLY A 263 -6.31 7.28 -28.97
N ILE A 264 -6.20 6.61 -27.82
CA ILE A 264 -5.38 7.02 -26.69
C ILE A 264 -4.42 5.89 -26.35
N LYS A 265 -3.12 6.21 -26.20
CA LYS A 265 -2.11 5.28 -25.66
C LYS A 265 -2.05 5.44 -24.15
N ILE A 266 -2.16 4.34 -23.43
CA ILE A 266 -2.07 4.27 -21.97
C ILE A 266 -1.10 3.16 -21.55
N SER A 267 -0.45 3.31 -20.41
CA SER A 267 0.40 2.29 -19.78
C SER A 267 0.02 2.12 -18.31
N GLY A 268 -0.11 0.88 -17.84
CA GLY A 268 -0.40 0.54 -16.44
C GLY A 268 0.75 -0.20 -15.80
#